data_AF-A0AA37A9F4-F1
#
_entry.id   AF-A0AA37A9F4-F1
#
_cell.length_a   1.000
_cell.length_b   1.000
_cell.length_c   1.000
_cell.angle_alpha   90.00
_cell.angle_beta   90.00
_cell.angle_gamma   90.00
#
_symmetry.space_group_name_H-M   'P 1'
#
loop_
_entity.id
_entity.type
_entity.pdbx_description
1 polymer ?
#
loop_
_entity_poly.entity_id
_entity_poly.type
_entity_poly.pdbx_seq_one_letter_code
_entity_poly.pdbx_strand_id
1 'polypeptide(L)'
;GVTAEKHDSFIAPVGGGKIMMEFSGKELIRGEPDASSFPSGGLRATFEARGYTAWDPTSFAFIKEGSLCIPTVFCSYSGEALDKKTPLLRSMDEVSRQAVRILRLFGDTETKRVTAQVGPEQEYFLIDKALYEKREDLRMCGRTLFGAKPP
;
A
#
# COMPACT_ATOMS: atom_id res chain seq x y z
N GLY A 1 -11.32 5.16 1.55
CA GLY A 1 -11.01 3.77 1.91
C GLY A 1 -9.94 3.81 2.96
N VAL A 2 -10.32 3.53 4.21
CA VAL A 2 -9.37 3.48 5.33
C VAL A 2 -8.50 2.26 5.09
N THR A 3 -7.20 2.47 4.90
CA THR A 3 -6.22 1.38 4.83
C THR A 3 -6.30 0.61 6.15
N ALA A 4 -6.63 -0.68 6.11
CA ALA A 4 -6.58 -1.52 7.29
C ALA A 4 -5.14 -1.52 7.81
N GLU A 5 -4.97 -1.11 9.06
CA GLU A 5 -3.66 -1.00 9.71
C GLU A 5 -3.58 -2.07 10.80
N LYS A 6 -2.50 -2.85 10.79
CA LYS A 6 -2.21 -3.89 11.78
C LYS A 6 -0.85 -3.61 12.40
N HIS A 7 -0.81 -3.57 13.73
CA HIS A 7 0.41 -3.34 14.50
C HIS A 7 0.83 -4.65 15.15
N ASP A 8 1.95 -5.20 14.71
CA ASP A 8 2.57 -6.37 15.32
C ASP A 8 3.73 -5.90 16.23
N SER A 9 3.80 -6.46 17.43
CA SER A 9 4.90 -6.18 18.37
C SER A 9 6.08 -7.11 18.10
N PHE A 10 7.31 -6.61 18.22
CA PHE A 10 8.56 -7.41 18.12
C PHE A 10 8.84 -8.27 19.35
N ILE A 11 7.83 -8.57 20.17
CA ILE A 11 7.96 -9.35 21.40
C ILE A 11 8.21 -10.82 21.05
N ALA A 12 9.39 -11.31 21.43
CA ALA A 12 9.78 -12.72 21.33
C ALA A 12 10.03 -13.30 22.74
N PRO A 13 9.36 -14.41 23.12
CA PRO A 13 9.62 -15.09 24.38
C PRO A 13 10.96 -15.83 24.32
N VAL A 14 11.89 -15.48 25.20
CA VAL A 14 13.25 -16.07 25.25
C VAL A 14 13.42 -17.15 26.33
N GLY A 15 12.29 -17.71 26.79
CA GLY A 15 12.25 -18.71 27.87
C GLY A 15 12.45 -18.10 29.26
N GLY A 16 12.11 -18.87 30.30
CA GLY A 16 12.28 -18.43 31.70
C GLY A 16 11.45 -17.21 32.11
N GLY A 17 10.31 -16.97 31.44
CA GLY A 17 9.44 -15.81 31.70
C GLY A 17 9.98 -14.46 31.21
N LYS A 18 11.09 -14.46 30.46
CA LYS A 18 11.71 -13.24 29.90
C LYS A 18 11.22 -12.99 28.49
N ILE A 19 11.10 -11.71 28.16
CA ILE A 19 10.75 -11.21 26.83
C ILE A 19 11.94 -10.45 26.27
N MET A 20 12.22 -10.63 24.99
CA MET A 20 13.17 -9.84 24.23
C MET A 20 12.44 -9.19 23.05
N MET A 21 12.90 -8.00 22.64
CA MET A 21 12.46 -7.39 21.40
C MET A 21 13.38 -7.90 20.28
N GLU A 22 12.86 -8.71 19.37
CA GLU A 22 13.61 -9.26 18.25
C GLU A 22 12.84 -9.01 16.95
N PHE A 23 13.51 -8.41 15.97
CA PHE A 23 13.00 -8.26 14.62
C PHE A 23 13.74 -9.23 13.71
N SER A 24 13.03 -10.13 13.04
CA SER A 24 13.62 -11.17 12.20
C SER A 24 13.23 -11.04 10.74
N GLY A 25 14.08 -11.53 9.83
CA GLY A 25 13.77 -11.53 8.39
C GLY A 25 12.50 -12.30 8.02
N LYS A 26 12.02 -13.20 8.89
CA LYS A 26 10.72 -13.90 8.70
C LYS A 26 9.54 -12.95 8.75
N GLU A 27 9.69 -11.77 9.35
CA GLU A 27 8.64 -10.76 9.46
C GLU A 27 8.54 -9.89 8.20
N LEU A 28 9.51 -9.99 7.29
CA LEU A 28 9.50 -9.33 5.99
C LEU A 28 8.62 -10.05 4.95
N ILE A 29 8.16 -11.26 5.27
CA ILE A 29 7.26 -12.06 4.44
C ILE A 29 6.20 -12.68 5.35
N ARG A 30 4.94 -12.22 5.25
CA ARG A 30 3.84 -12.77 6.06
C ARG A 30 2.65 -13.19 5.21
N GLY A 31 2.09 -14.35 5.53
CA GLY A 31 0.76 -14.75 5.03
C GLY A 31 -0.32 -14.03 5.82
N GLU A 32 -1.22 -13.34 5.12
CA GLU A 32 -2.38 -12.67 5.69
C GLU A 32 -3.65 -13.49 5.43
N PRO A 33 -4.29 -14.01 6.49
CA PRO A 33 -5.45 -14.89 6.38
C PRO A 33 -6.73 -14.16 5.96
N ASP A 34 -6.79 -12.82 6.04
CA ASP A 34 -7.97 -12.00 5.75
C ASP A 34 -7.91 -11.29 4.37
N ALA A 35 -7.32 -11.93 3.36
CA ALA A 35 -7.32 -11.37 2.00
C ALA A 35 -8.60 -11.68 1.21
N SER A 36 -9.53 -12.44 1.78
CA SER A 36 -10.81 -12.81 1.16
C SER A 36 -11.73 -11.63 0.84
N SER A 37 -11.47 -10.48 1.49
CA SER A 37 -12.22 -9.24 1.35
C SER A 37 -11.79 -8.38 0.15
N PHE A 38 -10.76 -8.77 -0.60
CA PHE A 38 -10.26 -8.06 -1.78
C PHE A 38 -10.25 -9.00 -3.01
N PRO A 39 -10.59 -8.57 -4.24
CA PRO A 39 -11.73 -7.79 -4.73
C PRO A 39 -12.92 -8.68 -5.17
N SER A 40 -12.96 -9.96 -4.78
CA SER A 40 -14.04 -10.90 -5.13
C SER A 40 -14.86 -11.24 -3.90
N GLY A 41 -16.03 -10.62 -3.73
CA GLY A 41 -16.89 -10.79 -2.56
C GLY A 41 -17.33 -12.24 -2.30
N GLY A 42 -16.54 -12.99 -1.52
CA GLY A 42 -16.94 -14.25 -0.89
C GLY A 42 -17.06 -15.47 -1.81
N LEU A 43 -16.59 -15.43 -3.06
CA LEU A 43 -16.75 -16.54 -4.02
C LEU A 43 -15.58 -17.55 -4.05
N ARG A 44 -14.53 -17.38 -3.24
CA ARG A 44 -13.36 -18.28 -3.20
C ARG A 44 -13.33 -19.09 -1.90
N ALA A 45 -12.90 -20.35 -1.97
CA ALA A 45 -12.68 -21.16 -0.78
C ALA A 45 -11.68 -20.46 0.15
N THR A 46 -11.98 -20.40 1.45
CA THR A 46 -11.26 -19.59 2.45
C THR A 46 -9.75 -19.88 2.56
N PHE A 47 -9.29 -21.04 2.09
CA PHE A 47 -7.87 -21.39 2.02
C PHE A 47 -7.12 -20.68 0.87
N GLU A 48 -7.77 -20.50 -0.28
CA GLU A 48 -7.20 -19.85 -1.48
C GLU A 48 -7.31 -18.32 -1.42
N ALA A 49 -8.10 -17.82 -0.49
CA ALA A 49 -8.33 -16.41 -0.23
C ALA A 49 -7.26 -15.78 0.68
N ARG A 50 -6.10 -16.43 0.83
CA ARG A 50 -4.94 -15.93 1.58
C ARG A 50 -4.12 -15.00 0.71
N GLY A 51 -3.73 -13.88 1.30
CA GLY A 51 -2.80 -12.94 0.70
C GLY A 51 -1.42 -13.13 1.31
N TYR A 52 -0.40 -12.73 0.58
CA TYR A 52 0.99 -12.81 1.00
C TYR A 52 1.60 -11.43 0.84
N THR A 53 2.18 -10.94 1.93
CA THR A 53 2.96 -9.71 1.93
C THR A 53 4.43 -10.05 1.78
N ALA A 54 5.15 -9.25 1.00
CA ALA A 54 6.60 -9.32 0.91
C ALA A 54 7.17 -7.90 0.89
N TRP A 55 8.27 -7.66 1.61
CA TRP A 55 8.96 -6.38 1.58
C TRP A 55 9.42 -6.02 0.16
N ASP A 56 9.13 -4.79 -0.27
CA ASP A 56 9.72 -4.19 -1.46
C ASP A 56 10.92 -3.30 -1.07
N PRO A 57 12.16 -3.75 -1.33
CA PRO A 57 13.36 -3.00 -0.97
C PRO A 57 13.58 -1.73 -1.83
N THR A 58 12.79 -1.51 -2.89
CA THR A 58 12.84 -0.26 -3.66
C THR A 58 12.22 0.92 -2.92
N SER A 59 11.45 0.64 -1.86
CA SER A 59 10.86 1.64 -0.98
C SER A 59 11.46 1.53 0.42
N PHE A 60 11.95 2.64 0.95
CA PHE A 60 12.59 2.66 2.26
C PHE A 60 11.58 2.41 3.38
N ALA A 61 11.99 1.59 4.36
CA ALA A 61 11.28 1.51 5.63
C ALA A 61 11.38 2.85 6.38
N PHE A 62 10.32 3.21 7.10
CA PHE A 62 10.24 4.48 7.81
C PHE A 62 9.56 4.31 9.16
N ILE A 63 9.80 5.24 10.08
CA ILE A 63 9.11 5.28 11.37
C ILE A 63 7.95 6.28 11.27
N LYS A 64 6.76 5.86 11.68
CA LYS A 64 5.60 6.74 11.82
C LYS A 64 4.98 6.52 13.20
N GLU A 65 4.85 7.60 13.98
CA GLU A 65 4.20 7.56 15.30
C GLU A 65 4.78 6.50 16.27
N GLY A 66 6.09 6.21 16.16
CA GLY A 66 6.78 5.21 16.97
C GLY A 66 6.71 3.78 16.41
N SER A 67 6.02 3.55 15.30
CA SER A 67 5.91 2.26 14.63
C SER A 67 6.82 2.16 13.41
N LEU A 68 7.50 1.02 13.25
CA LEU A 68 8.27 0.71 12.04
C LEU A 68 7.32 0.28 10.92
N CYS A 69 7.27 1.07 9.85
CA CYS A 69 6.49 0.79 8.65
C CYS A 69 7.41 0.23 7.56
N ILE A 70 7.12 -1.00 7.13
CA ILE A 70 7.87 -1.69 6.06
C ILE A 70 6.98 -1.71 4.81
N PRO A 71 7.39 -1.06 3.70
CA PRO A 71 6.60 -1.07 2.47
C PRO A 71 6.54 -2.46 1.84
N THR A 72 5.35 -3.02 1.69
CA THR A 72 5.18 -4.36 1.13
C THR A 72 4.42 -4.36 -0.18
N VAL A 73 4.63 -5.41 -0.98
CA VAL A 73 3.69 -5.84 -2.02
C VAL A 73 2.73 -6.87 -1.43
N PHE A 74 1.52 -6.94 -1.97
CA PHE A 74 0.47 -7.87 -1.55
C PHE A 74 -0.06 -8.66 -2.74
N CYS A 75 0.08 -9.99 -2.68
CA CYS A 75 -0.34 -10.89 -3.75
C CYS A 75 -1.16 -12.09 -3.23
N SER A 76 -1.99 -12.66 -4.09
CA SER A 76 -2.69 -13.92 -3.81
C SER A 76 -1.75 -15.12 -3.95
N TYR A 77 -2.20 -16.29 -3.50
CA TYR A 77 -1.52 -17.56 -3.76
C TYR A 77 -1.28 -17.81 -5.27
N SER A 78 -2.21 -17.40 -6.13
CA SER A 78 -2.10 -17.55 -7.59
C SER A 78 -1.20 -16.50 -8.26
N GLY A 79 -0.62 -15.57 -7.49
CA GLY A 79 0.23 -14.49 -8.00
C GLY A 79 -0.53 -13.28 -8.55
N GLU A 80 -1.85 -13.21 -8.32
CA GLU A 80 -2.65 -12.01 -8.61
C GLU A 80 -2.23 -10.88 -7.66
N ALA A 81 -2.11 -9.67 -8.19
CA ALA A 81 -1.83 -8.51 -7.36
C ALA A 81 -3.09 -8.09 -6.60
N LEU A 82 -3.01 -8.03 -5.27
CA LEU A 82 -4.05 -7.54 -4.38
C LEU A 82 -3.74 -6.12 -3.86
N ASP A 83 -2.58 -5.58 -4.21
CA ASP A 83 -2.17 -4.19 -3.96
C ASP A 83 -2.30 -3.29 -5.21
N LYS A 84 -1.92 -2.02 -5.05
CA LYS A 84 -1.70 -1.08 -6.16
C LYS A 84 -0.23 -0.94 -6.56
N LYS A 85 0.69 -1.39 -5.72
CA LYS A 85 2.13 -1.19 -5.88
C LYS A 85 2.72 -2.13 -6.93
N THR A 86 2.32 -3.40 -6.92
CA THR A 86 2.73 -4.39 -7.91
C THR A 86 2.31 -4.01 -9.33
N PRO A 87 1.05 -3.62 -9.61
CA PRO A 87 0.68 -3.11 -10.93
C PRO A 87 1.47 -1.87 -11.35
N LEU A 88 1.75 -0.94 -10.43
CA LEU A 88 2.54 0.26 -10.70
C LEU A 88 3.97 -0.09 -11.12
N LEU A 89 4.66 -0.94 -10.35
CA LEU A 89 6.03 -1.37 -10.67
C LEU A 89 6.10 -2.08 -12.03
N ARG A 90 5.16 -3.00 -12.29
CA ARG A 90 5.05 -3.68 -13.60
C ARG A 90 4.83 -2.69 -14.74
N SER A 91 3.99 -1.68 -14.53
CA SER A 91 3.75 -0.63 -15.52
C SER A 91 5.00 0.20 -15.80
N MET A 92 5.76 0.58 -14.76
CA MET A 92 7.01 1.32 -14.92
C MET A 92 8.07 0.52 -15.70
N ASP A 93 8.19 -0.77 -15.45
CA ASP A 93 9.11 -1.64 -16.20
C ASP A 93 8.72 -1.76 -17.68
N GLU A 94 7.42 -1.90 -17.97
CA GLU A 94 6.94 -1.98 -19.34
C GLU A 94 7.14 -0.66 -20.10
N VAL A 95 6.86 0.48 -19.45
CA VAL A 95 7.15 1.81 -20.02
C VAL A 95 8.65 1.97 -20.30
N SER A 96 9.51 1.58 -19.37
CA SER A 96 10.97 1.61 -19.57
C SER A 96 11.39 0.77 -20.78
N ARG A 97 10.84 -0.44 -20.93
CA ARG A 97 11.15 -1.34 -22.05
C ARG A 97 10.79 -0.72 -23.40
N GLN A 98 9.60 -0.13 -23.50
CA GLN A 98 9.18 0.53 -24.74
C GLN A 98 9.97 1.82 -25.03
N ALA A 99 10.27 2.60 -23.99
CA ALA A 99 11.08 3.80 -24.13
C ALA A 99 12.49 3.47 -24.66
N VAL A 100 13.15 2.45 -24.09
CA VAL A 100 14.45 1.98 -24.59
C VAL A 100 14.36 1.50 -26.04
N ARG A 101 13.31 0.76 -26.42
CA ARG A 101 13.10 0.33 -27.82
C ARG A 101 13.05 1.53 -28.78
N ILE A 102 12.40 2.63 -28.39
CA ILE A 102 12.34 3.85 -29.21
C ILE A 102 13.71 4.53 -29.26
N LEU A 103 14.41 4.66 -28.12
CA LEU A 103 15.76 5.24 -28.08
C LEU A 103 16.74 4.53 -29.02
N ARG A 104 16.61 3.20 -29.18
CA ARG A 104 17.43 2.44 -30.16
C ARG A 104 17.25 2.92 -31.59
N LEU A 105 16.06 3.41 -31.96
CA LEU A 105 15.81 3.94 -33.30
C LEU A 105 16.50 5.28 -33.55
N PHE A 106 16.84 6.01 -32.47
CA PHE A 106 17.57 7.27 -32.52
C PHE A 106 19.08 7.11 -32.34
N GLY A 107 19.59 5.87 -32.36
CA GLY A 107 21.02 5.56 -32.30
C GLY A 107 21.61 5.46 -30.89
N ASP A 108 20.81 5.62 -29.82
CA ASP A 108 21.26 5.36 -28.46
C ASP A 108 21.40 3.84 -28.24
N THR A 109 22.61 3.35 -27.98
CA THR A 109 22.91 1.94 -27.69
C THR A 109 23.31 1.69 -26.23
N GLU A 110 23.42 2.74 -25.41
CA GLU A 110 23.99 2.68 -24.05
C GLU A 110 22.91 2.65 -22.97
N THR A 111 21.81 3.39 -23.14
CA THR A 111 20.75 3.50 -22.12
C THR A 111 20.13 2.12 -21.83
N LYS A 112 20.08 1.74 -20.55
CA LYS A 112 19.54 0.43 -20.11
C LYS A 112 18.14 0.51 -19.51
N ARG A 113 17.78 1.65 -18.93
CA ARG A 113 16.50 1.85 -18.22
C ARG A 113 16.08 3.31 -18.33
N VAL A 114 14.78 3.53 -18.46
CA VAL A 114 14.16 4.85 -18.38
C VAL A 114 13.27 4.86 -17.14
N THR A 115 13.48 5.83 -16.27
CA THR A 115 12.74 5.96 -15.01
C THR A 115 11.71 7.07 -15.14
N ALA A 116 10.44 6.76 -14.93
CA ALA A 116 9.38 7.76 -14.83
C ALA A 116 9.53 8.54 -13.52
N GLN A 117 9.43 9.87 -13.60
CA GLN A 117 9.40 10.78 -12.45
C GLN A 117 7.99 11.35 -12.31
N VAL A 118 7.52 11.50 -11.07
CA VAL A 118 6.20 12.05 -10.77
C VAL A 118 6.32 13.14 -9.69
N GLY A 119 5.72 14.30 -9.95
CA GLY A 119 5.57 15.40 -8.99
C GLY A 119 4.09 15.57 -8.67
N PRO A 120 3.55 14.90 -7.63
CA PRO A 120 2.14 15.01 -7.29
C PRO A 120 1.85 16.36 -6.62
N GLU A 121 0.77 17.01 -7.04
CA GLU A 121 0.19 18.16 -6.35
C GLU A 121 -1.06 17.70 -5.60
N GLN A 122 -1.18 18.10 -4.33
CA GLN A 122 -2.27 17.66 -3.46
C GLN A 122 -3.10 18.85 -2.99
N GLU A 123 -4.39 18.82 -3.30
CA GLU A 123 -5.37 19.80 -2.84
C GLU A 123 -6.25 19.22 -1.73
N TYR A 124 -6.68 20.06 -0.80
CA TYR A 124 -7.60 19.72 0.28
C TYR A 124 -8.35 20.94 0.80
N PHE A 125 -9.51 20.70 1.40
CA PHE A 125 -10.30 21.71 2.11
C PHE A 125 -10.20 21.46 3.62
N LEU A 126 -10.14 22.53 4.40
CA LEU A 126 -10.19 22.47 5.86
C LEU A 126 -11.53 22.99 6.35
N ILE A 127 -12.14 22.25 7.27
CA ILE A 127 -13.40 22.59 7.92
C ILE A 127 -13.15 22.50 9.42
N ASP A 128 -13.64 23.49 10.17
CA ASP A 128 -13.59 23.44 11.63
C ASP A 128 -14.23 22.14 12.15
N LYS A 129 -13.58 21.50 13.12
CA LYS A 129 -14.00 20.18 13.63
C LYS A 129 -15.42 20.22 14.20
N ALA A 130 -15.79 21.27 14.93
CA ALA A 130 -17.12 21.38 15.52
C ALA A 130 -18.21 21.61 14.46
N LEU A 131 -17.89 22.25 13.33
CA LEU A 131 -18.80 22.36 12.19
C LEU A 131 -18.90 21.06 11.39
N TYR A 132 -17.78 20.35 11.20
CA TYR A 132 -17.75 19.04 10.55
C TYR A 132 -18.57 18.00 11.34
N GLU A 133 -18.47 18.00 12.67
CA GLU A 133 -19.21 17.07 13.54
C GLU A 133 -20.74 17.21 13.42
N LYS A 134 -21.22 18.43 13.17
CA LYS A 134 -22.64 18.75 12.94
C LYS A 134 -23.14 18.33 11.55
N ARG A 135 -22.24 17.95 10.64
CA ARG A 135 -22.56 17.57 9.26
C ARG A 135 -22.37 16.07 9.04
N GLU A 136 -23.44 15.33 9.27
CA GLU A 136 -23.48 13.87 9.07
C GLU A 136 -23.12 13.48 7.62
N ASP A 137 -23.54 14.30 6.66
CA ASP A 137 -23.23 14.11 5.24
C ASP A 137 -21.72 14.16 4.95
N LEU A 138 -21.02 15.15 5.49
CA LEU A 138 -19.56 15.23 5.39
C LEU A 138 -18.89 14.03 6.07
N ARG A 139 -19.38 13.62 7.24
CA ARG A 139 -18.80 12.51 8.01
C ARG A 139 -18.93 11.15 7.34
N MET A 140 -20.09 10.87 6.76
CA MET A 140 -20.38 9.57 6.16
C MET A 140 -19.96 9.50 4.70
N CYS A 141 -20.09 10.60 3.95
CA CYS A 141 -19.89 10.60 2.50
C CYS A 141 -18.60 11.31 2.05
N GLY A 142 -17.89 12.01 2.95
CA GLY A 142 -16.67 12.77 2.61
C GLY A 142 -16.93 13.99 1.71
N ARG A 143 -18.20 14.35 1.48
CA ARG A 143 -18.65 15.47 0.65
C ARG A 143 -20.03 15.92 1.08
N THR A 144 -20.41 17.15 0.76
CA THR A 144 -21.74 17.68 1.07
C THR A 144 -22.79 17.02 0.18
N LEU A 145 -23.86 16.47 0.77
CA LEU A 145 -24.99 15.92 0.00
C LEU A 145 -26.03 17.00 -0.32
N PHE A 146 -26.22 17.94 0.60
CA PHE A 146 -27.08 19.10 0.43
C PHE A 146 -26.28 20.38 0.65
N GLY A 147 -26.46 21.33 -0.26
CA GLY A 147 -25.85 22.66 -0.17
C GLY A 147 -26.75 23.60 0.61
N ALA A 148 -26.24 24.13 1.73
CA ALA A 148 -26.75 25.36 2.31
C ALA A 148 -25.79 26.50 1.93
N LYS A 149 -26.31 27.73 1.78
CA LYS A 149 -25.42 28.89 1.63
C LYS A 149 -24.49 28.96 2.85
N PRO A 150 -23.20 29.31 2.68
CA PRO A 150 -22.34 29.56 3.82
C PRO A 150 -22.97 30.67 4.69
N PRO A 151 -22.96 30.52 6.02
CA PRO A 151 -23.42 31.57 6.94
C PRO A 151 -22.57 32.84 6.82
#